data_AF-A0AB38XTR2-F1
#
_entry.id   AF-A0AB38XTR2-F1
#
_cell.length_a   1.000
_cell.length_b   1.000
_cell.length_c   1.000
_cell.angle_alpha   90.00
_cell.angle_beta   90.00
_cell.angle_gamma   90.00
#
_symmetry.space_group_name_H-M   'P 1'
#
loop_
_entity.id
_entity.type
_entity.pdbx_description
1 polymer ?
#
loop_
_entity_poly.entity_id
_entity_poly.type
_entity_poly.pdbx_seq_one_letter_code
_entity_poly.pdbx_strand_id
1 'polypeptide(L)'
;MPNLGPWEIIIILVVLVLLFGAKKLPDAARSLGRSMRIFKSEVKEMRNDDEQQEQTAIQQAPQAQPQQPYQQPAPQAQPQQPYQQPAPQAQPQQPYQPQPGQNNPGQPQQ
;
A
#
# COMPACT_ATOMS: atom_id res chain seq x y z
N MET A 1 -39.38 -20.92 24.27
CA MET A 1 -39.00 -19.87 23.31
C MET A 1 -38.47 -20.58 22.07
N PRO A 2 -38.94 -20.26 20.85
CA PRO A 2 -38.40 -20.86 19.64
C PRO A 2 -36.93 -20.45 19.53
N ASN A 3 -36.03 -21.43 19.59
CA ASN A 3 -34.60 -21.21 19.43
C ASN A 3 -34.31 -21.23 17.93
N LEU A 4 -33.80 -20.13 17.40
CA LEU A 4 -33.30 -20.08 16.03
C LEU A 4 -32.03 -20.93 15.98
N GLY A 5 -32.20 -22.19 15.60
CA GLY A 5 -31.12 -23.13 15.46
C GLY A 5 -30.31 -22.87 14.18
N PRO A 6 -29.14 -23.52 14.07
CA PRO A 6 -28.38 -23.53 12.83
C PRO A 6 -29.23 -23.96 11.62
N TRP A 7 -30.23 -24.83 11.85
CA TRP A 7 -31.08 -25.36 10.80
C TRP A 7 -32.03 -24.32 10.21
N GLU A 8 -32.66 -23.50 11.05
CA GLU A 8 -33.51 -22.38 10.62
C GLU A 8 -32.71 -21.33 9.83
N ILE A 9 -31.49 -21.03 10.28
CA ILE A 9 -30.60 -20.08 9.58
C ILE A 9 -30.27 -20.57 8.16
N ILE A 10 -29.98 -21.87 8.00
CA ILE A 10 -29.73 -22.46 6.68
C ILE A 10 -30.95 -22.31 5.78
N ILE A 11 -32.16 -22.59 6.27
CA ILE A 11 -33.39 -22.47 5.49
C ILE A 11 -33.59 -21.01 5.03
N ILE A 12 -33.39 -20.04 5.91
CA ILE A 12 -33.49 -18.61 5.57
C ILE A 12 -32.47 -18.22 4.50
N LEU A 13 -31.21 -18.67 4.64
CA LEU A 13 -30.19 -18.43 3.63
C LEU A 13 -30.54 -19.03 2.27
N VAL A 14 -31.09 -20.25 2.24
CA VAL A 14 -31.55 -20.89 1.00
C VAL A 14 -32.64 -20.04 0.35
N VAL A 15 -33.64 -19.57 1.11
CA VAL A 15 -34.70 -18.70 0.57
C VAL A 15 -34.11 -17.39 0.02
N LEU A 16 -33.18 -16.75 0.73
CA LEU A 16 -32.49 -15.54 0.23
C LEU A 16 -31.71 -15.80 -1.06
N VAL A 17 -31.02 -16.94 -1.15
CA VAL A 17 -30.30 -17.36 -2.36
C VAL A 17 -31.28 -17.60 -3.52
N LEU A 18 -32.47 -18.14 -3.28
CA LEU A 18 -33.47 -18.34 -4.33
C LEU A 18 -34.08 -17.03 -4.82
N LEU A 19 -34.30 -16.06 -3.93
CA LEU A 19 -34.86 -14.74 -4.29
C LEU A 19 -33.84 -13.84 -4.99
N PHE A 20 -32.63 -13.73 -4.45
CA PHE A 20 -31.60 -12.82 -4.95
C PHE A 20 -30.62 -13.49 -5.91
N GLY A 21 -30.49 -14.81 -5.86
CA GLY A 21 -29.55 -15.61 -6.66
C GLY A 21 -28.20 -15.81 -5.96
N ALA A 22 -27.59 -16.98 -6.18
CA ALA A 22 -26.30 -17.37 -5.58
C ALA A 22 -25.14 -16.44 -5.93
N LYS A 23 -25.21 -15.71 -7.05
CA LYS A 23 -24.19 -14.72 -7.45
C LYS A 23 -24.36 -13.34 -6.79
N LYS A 24 -25.58 -12.96 -6.36
CA LYS A 24 -25.86 -11.60 -5.86
C LYS A 24 -25.60 -11.45 -4.37
N LEU A 25 -25.85 -12.48 -3.56
CA LEU A 25 -25.51 -12.48 -2.14
C LEU A 25 -24.02 -12.24 -1.85
N PRO A 26 -23.05 -12.97 -2.46
CA PRO A 26 -21.63 -12.74 -2.18
C PRO A 26 -21.14 -11.39 -2.71
N ASP A 27 -21.73 -10.90 -3.80
CA ASP A 27 -21.40 -9.59 -4.37
C ASP A 27 -21.86 -8.44 -3.43
N ALA A 28 -23.11 -8.52 -2.97
CA ALA A 28 -23.67 -7.59 -1.98
C ALA A 28 -22.90 -7.65 -0.64
N ALA A 29 -22.59 -8.84 -0.14
CA ALA A 29 -21.80 -8.99 1.08
C ALA A 29 -20.39 -8.42 0.93
N ARG A 30 -19.74 -8.57 -0.24
CA ARG A 30 -18.41 -7.98 -0.51
C ARG A 30 -18.45 -6.47 -0.62
N SER A 31 -19.47 -5.88 -1.23
CA SER A 31 -19.60 -4.42 -1.30
C SER A 31 -19.90 -3.82 0.08
N LEU A 32 -20.87 -4.38 0.80
CA LEU A 32 -21.22 -3.99 2.17
C LEU A 32 -20.03 -4.18 3.13
N GLY A 33 -19.30 -5.29 3.02
CA GLY A 33 -18.13 -5.57 3.86
C GLY A 33 -16.98 -4.57 3.65
N ARG A 34 -16.77 -4.09 2.41
CA ARG A 34 -15.80 -3.02 2.13
C ARG A 34 -16.22 -1.71 2.78
N SER A 35 -17.49 -1.31 2.65
CA SER A 35 -18.02 -0.11 3.31
C SER A 35 -17.95 -0.20 4.84
N MET A 36 -18.34 -1.34 5.41
CA MET A 36 -18.26 -1.58 6.86
C MET A 36 -16.82 -1.56 7.38
N ARG A 37 -15.85 -2.05 6.60
CA ARG A 37 -14.43 -2.03 7.00
C ARG A 37 -13.92 -0.60 7.13
N ILE A 38 -14.21 0.26 6.15
CA ILE A 38 -13.79 1.67 6.13
C ILE A 38 -14.46 2.41 7.30
N PHE A 39 -15.78 2.27 7.42
CA PHE A 39 -16.52 2.87 8.54
C PHE A 39 -15.98 2.42 9.90
N LYS A 40 -15.65 1.12 10.05
CA LYS A 40 -15.12 0.61 11.31
C LYS A 40 -13.70 1.10 11.61
N SER A 41 -12.85 1.32 10.60
CA SER A 41 -11.54 1.94 10.82
C SER A 41 -11.66 3.39 11.23
N GLU A 42 -12.51 4.18 10.56
CA GLU A 42 -12.73 5.58 10.89
C GLU A 42 -13.33 5.73 12.30
N VAL A 43 -14.34 4.93 12.63
CA VAL A 43 -14.95 4.90 13.97
C VAL A 43 -13.94 4.46 15.03
N LYS A 44 -13.02 3.54 14.71
CA LYS A 44 -11.99 3.10 15.65
C LYS A 44 -10.92 4.17 15.88
N GLU A 45 -10.55 4.91 14.84
CA GLU A 45 -9.60 6.02 14.89
C GLU A 45 -10.15 7.15 15.74
N MET A 46 -11.40 7.57 15.50
CA MET A 46 -12.09 8.56 16.35
C MET A 46 -12.09 8.15 17.82
N ARG A 47 -12.37 6.87 18.08
CA ARG A 47 -12.41 6.32 19.44
C ARG A 47 -11.02 6.16 20.08
N ASN A 48 -9.97 6.03 19.27
CA ASN A 48 -8.58 5.94 19.75
C ASN A 48 -7.94 7.31 19.98
N ASP A 49 -8.33 8.34 19.23
CA ASP A 49 -7.86 9.72 19.46
C ASP A 49 -8.31 10.24 20.83
N ASP A 50 -9.49 9.84 21.31
CA ASP A 50 -9.96 10.10 22.68
C ASP A 50 -9.15 9.34 23.76
N GLU A 51 -8.52 8.20 23.43
CA GLU A 51 -7.76 7.35 24.38
C GLU A 51 -6.23 7.60 24.33
N GLN A 52 -5.68 8.11 23.21
CA GLN A 52 -4.23 8.28 23.00
C GLN A 52 -3.65 9.62 23.52
N GLN A 53 -4.49 10.59 23.87
CA GLN A 53 -4.03 11.84 24.49
C GLN A 53 -3.41 11.64 25.89
N GLU A 54 -3.66 10.51 26.58
CA GLU A 54 -3.10 10.23 27.90
C GLU A 54 -1.77 9.46 27.89
N GLN A 55 -1.36 8.84 26.77
CA GLN A 55 -0.18 7.95 26.76
C GLN A 55 1.07 8.50 26.06
N THR A 56 0.96 9.65 25.39
CA THR A 56 2.10 10.22 24.62
C THR A 56 3.02 11.13 25.46
N ALA A 57 2.70 11.41 26.73
CA ALA A 57 3.49 12.30 27.59
C ALA A 57 4.64 11.63 28.38
N ILE A 58 4.82 10.30 28.35
CA ILE A 58 5.76 9.59 29.25
C ILE A 58 6.90 8.84 28.54
N GLN A 59 7.19 9.12 27.26
CA GLN A 59 8.26 8.43 26.53
C GLN A 59 9.35 9.33 25.94
N GLN A 60 9.44 10.58 26.38
CA GLN A 60 10.66 11.39 26.21
C GLN A 60 11.53 11.31 27.48
N ALA A 61 12.28 10.22 27.61
CA ALA A 61 13.45 10.16 28.46
C ALA A 61 14.61 9.57 27.61
N PRO A 62 15.73 10.28 27.41
CA PRO A 62 16.89 9.73 26.74
C PRO A 62 17.51 8.64 27.63
N GLN A 63 17.11 7.39 27.41
CA GLN A 63 17.69 6.25 28.09
C GLN A 63 19.03 5.91 27.43
N ALA A 64 20.08 6.10 28.22
CA ALA A 64 21.44 5.67 27.92
C ALA A 64 21.48 4.17 27.57
N GLN A 65 22.23 3.87 26.52
CA GLN A 65 22.46 2.54 25.98
C GLN A 65 23.21 1.64 26.97
N PRO A 66 22.75 0.39 27.20
CA PRO A 66 23.65 -0.73 27.45
C PRO A 66 23.99 -1.39 26.10
N GLN A 67 25.25 -1.25 25.69
CA GLN A 67 25.81 -2.06 24.60
C GLN A 67 25.64 -3.55 24.94
N GLN A 68 24.87 -4.27 24.13
CA GLN A 68 24.87 -5.73 24.15
C GLN A 68 25.82 -6.22 23.04
N PRO A 69 26.78 -7.11 23.35
CA PRO A 69 27.76 -7.60 22.40
C PRO A 69 27.10 -8.52 21.36
N TYR A 70 27.37 -8.21 20.09
CA TYR A 70 27.27 -9.03 18.89
C TYR A 70 26.82 -10.49 19.08
N GLN A 71 25.61 -10.80 18.59
CA GLN A 71 25.32 -12.12 18.01
C GLN A 71 24.84 -11.90 16.58
N GLN A 72 25.78 -12.05 15.66
CA GLN A 72 25.60 -11.99 14.22
C GLN A 72 24.99 -13.33 13.77
N PRO A 73 23.76 -13.36 13.20
CA PRO A 73 23.34 -14.52 12.43
C PRO A 73 24.25 -14.60 11.20
N ALA A 74 24.94 -15.72 11.04
CA ALA A 74 25.77 -15.97 9.87
C ALA A 74 24.98 -15.69 8.58
N PRO A 75 25.55 -15.00 7.57
CA PRO A 75 24.91 -14.86 6.27
C PRO A 75 24.73 -16.26 5.68
N GLN A 76 23.49 -16.76 5.66
CA GLN A 76 23.16 -17.93 4.86
C GLN A 76 23.46 -17.56 3.40
N ALA A 77 24.35 -18.34 2.79
CA ALA A 77 24.77 -18.16 1.42
C ALA A 77 23.55 -18.08 0.49
N GLN A 78 23.28 -16.88 -0.03
CA GLN A 78 22.39 -16.72 -1.16
C GLN A 78 23.05 -17.42 -2.36
N PRO A 79 22.35 -18.31 -3.08
CA PRO A 79 22.79 -18.66 -4.42
C PRO A 79 22.79 -17.38 -5.25
N GLN A 80 23.98 -16.90 -5.61
CA GLN A 80 24.17 -15.79 -6.52
C GLN A 80 23.49 -16.14 -7.85
N GLN A 81 22.42 -15.43 -8.21
CA GLN A 81 21.97 -15.44 -9.59
C GLN A 81 23.01 -14.71 -10.42
N PRO A 82 23.56 -15.32 -11.50
CA PRO A 82 24.51 -14.67 -12.37
C PRO A 82 23.85 -13.45 -13.02
N TYR A 83 24.44 -12.29 -12.83
CA TYR A 83 24.10 -11.06 -13.53
C TYR A 83 24.10 -11.31 -15.04
N GLN A 84 22.93 -11.25 -15.69
CA GLN A 84 22.87 -10.94 -17.12
C GLN A 84 22.90 -9.42 -17.23
N GLN A 85 24.11 -8.89 -17.45
CA GLN A 85 24.37 -7.50 -17.77
C GLN A 85 23.86 -7.22 -19.19
N PRO A 86 22.87 -6.32 -19.41
CA PRO A 86 22.67 -5.75 -20.73
C PRO A 86 23.90 -4.89 -21.03
N ALA A 87 24.62 -5.21 -22.11
CA ALA A 87 25.74 -4.42 -22.59
C ALA A 87 25.33 -2.94 -22.73
N PRO A 88 26.21 -1.97 -22.44
CA PRO A 88 26.00 -0.59 -22.85
C PRO A 88 25.90 -0.56 -24.37
N GLN A 89 24.70 -0.36 -24.90
CA GLN A 89 24.53 -0.11 -26.32
C GLN A 89 25.23 1.20 -26.64
N ALA A 90 26.32 1.12 -27.40
CA ALA A 90 26.94 2.28 -28.00
C ALA A 90 25.89 3.03 -28.82
N GLN A 91 25.50 4.22 -28.39
CA GLN A 91 24.67 5.11 -29.17
C GLN A 91 25.44 5.49 -30.44
N PRO A 92 24.90 5.26 -31.65
CA PRO A 92 25.47 5.87 -32.84
C PRO A 92 25.34 7.40 -32.68
N GLN A 93 26.49 8.08 -32.54
CA GLN A 93 26.54 9.53 -32.55
C GLN A 93 25.95 10.02 -33.88
N GLN A 94 24.83 10.74 -33.83
CA GLN A 94 24.36 11.49 -34.99
C GLN A 94 25.34 12.63 -35.25
N PRO A 95 25.79 12.84 -36.49
CA PRO A 95 26.75 13.88 -36.82
C PRO A 95 26.17 15.27 -36.51
N TYR A 96 26.96 16.08 -35.80
CA TYR A 96 26.69 17.50 -35.57
C TYR A 96 26.41 18.20 -36.91
N GLN A 97 25.20 18.74 -37.07
CA GLN A 97 24.92 19.73 -38.11
C GLN A 97 25.23 21.12 -37.55
N PRO A 98 26.13 21.91 -38.18
CA PRO A 98 26.28 23.32 -37.82
C PRO A 98 25.02 24.08 -38.22
N GLN A 99 24.33 24.68 -37.24
CA GLN A 99 23.23 25.62 -37.49
C GLN A 99 23.82 26.93 -38.04
N PRO A 100 23.46 27.37 -39.26
CA PRO A 100 23.82 28.68 -39.75
C PRO A 100 22.89 29.75 -39.12
N GLY A 101 23.48 30.79 -38.54
CA GLY A 101 22.82 32.09 -38.40
C GLY A 101 22.10 32.34 -37.06
N GLN A 102 22.88 32.50 -36.00
CA GLN A 102 22.43 33.21 -34.80
C GLN A 102 22.39 34.71 -35.10
N ASN A 103 21.29 35.21 -35.68
CA ASN A 103 21.04 36.64 -35.81
C ASN A 103 20.38 37.17 -34.54
N ASN A 104 21.17 37.94 -33.80
CA ASN A 104 20.89 38.49 -32.48
C ASN A 104 19.89 39.66 -32.59
N PRO A 105 18.75 39.65 -31.87
CA PRO A 105 17.85 40.81 -31.82
C PRO A 105 18.44 41.87 -30.88
N GLY A 106 19.27 42.77 -31.43
CA GLY A 106 19.94 43.77 -30.59
C GLY A 106 20.69 44.91 -31.27
N GLN A 107 20.42 45.26 -32.54
CA GLN A 107 20.99 46.48 -33.12
C GLN A 107 19.97 47.30 -33.92
N PRO A 108 19.71 48.56 -33.54
CA PRO A 108 19.14 49.57 -34.43
C PRO A 108 20.25 50.13 -35.33
N GLN A 109 20.08 50.07 -36.66
CA GLN A 109 20.86 50.87 -37.61
C GLN A 109 19.94 51.89 -38.27
N GLN A 110 20.47 53.10 -38.42
CA GLN A 110 19.78 54.39 -38.54
C GLN A 110 19.04 54.61 -39.86
#